data_AF-A0A2N2D2G4-F1
#
_entry.id   AF-A0A2N2D2G4-F1
#
_cell.length_a   1.000
_cell.length_b   1.000
_cell.length_c   1.000
_cell.angle_alpha   90.00
_cell.angle_beta   90.00
_cell.angle_gamma   90.00
#
_symmetry.space_group_name_H-M   'P 1'
#
loop_
_entity.id
_entity.type
_entity.pdbx_description
1 polymer ?
#
loop_
_entity_poly.entity_id
_entity_poly.type
_entity_poly.pdbx_seq_one_letter_code
_entity_poly.pdbx_strand_id
1 'polypeptide(L)'
;MATKDIRLKKLYDSMGSMISNLHLQKGKLSHEEMYCLLSVLDYTLMGKSDTNFIALLREWQASELEPEINEIIKATLMSVDFKKPASVIKNMEIIRGLIRYNNELKDS
;
A
#
# COMPACT_ATOMS: atom_id res chain seq x y z
N MET A 1 -17.58 11.62 -20.38
CA MET A 1 -17.68 10.27 -19.78
C MET A 1 -16.46 9.37 -20.06
N ALA A 2 -15.88 9.34 -21.27
CA ALA A 2 -14.77 8.44 -21.63
C ALA A 2 -13.44 8.58 -20.85
N THR A 3 -13.13 9.75 -20.27
CA THR A 3 -11.84 10.00 -19.59
C THR A 3 -11.76 9.47 -18.15
N LYS A 4 -12.88 9.08 -17.54
CA LYS A 4 -12.89 8.46 -16.20
C LYS A 4 -12.52 6.98 -16.28
N ASP A 5 -13.10 6.24 -17.23
CA ASP A 5 -12.82 4.82 -17.45
C ASP A 5 -11.35 4.54 -17.79
N ILE A 6 -10.76 5.35 -18.67
CA ILE A 6 -9.35 5.17 -19.07
C ILE A 6 -8.40 5.39 -17.87
N ARG A 7 -8.73 6.32 -16.97
CA ARG A 7 -7.93 6.58 -15.77
C ARG A 7 -8.09 5.47 -14.73
N LEU A 8 -9.30 4.97 -14.53
CA LEU A 8 -9.56 3.83 -13.64
C LEU A 8 -8.85 2.57 -14.12
N LYS A 9 -8.89 2.29 -15.43
CA LYS A 9 -8.18 1.16 -16.03
C LYS A 9 -6.67 1.26 -15.84
N LYS A 10 -6.08 2.44 -16.08
CA LYS A 10 -4.64 2.66 -15.83
C LYS A 10 -4.25 2.50 -14.35
N LEU A 11 -5.11 2.93 -13.43
CA LEU A 11 -4.92 2.72 -12.00
C LEU A 11 -4.97 1.24 -11.63
N TYR A 12 -5.96 0.52 -12.17
CA TYR A 12 -6.11 -0.92 -12.01
C TYR A 12 -4.87 -1.67 -12.50
N ASP A 13 -4.45 -1.41 -13.75
CA ASP A 13 -3.28 -2.05 -14.36
C ASP A 13 -1.99 -1.72 -13.58
N SER A 14 -1.83 -0.46 -13.15
CA SER A 14 -0.66 -0.04 -12.38
C SER A 14 -0.59 -0.70 -11.01
N MET A 15 -1.71 -0.81 -10.30
CA MET A 15 -1.76 -1.43 -8.97
C MET A 15 -1.66 -2.95 -9.07
N GLY A 16 -2.28 -3.58 -10.07
CA GLY A 16 -2.12 -5.00 -10.34
C GLY A 16 -0.65 -5.34 -10.60
N SER A 17 0.01 -4.56 -11.44
CA SER A 17 1.46 -4.68 -11.68
C SER A 17 2.28 -4.47 -10.41
N MET A 18 1.89 -3.52 -9.57
CA MET A 18 2.54 -3.24 -8.29
C MET A 18 2.43 -4.43 -7.32
N ILE A 19 1.24 -5.00 -7.16
CA ILE A 19 0.98 -6.18 -6.30
C ILE A 19 1.74 -7.39 -6.82
N SER A 20 1.74 -7.62 -8.14
CA SER A 20 2.54 -8.68 -8.76
C SER A 20 4.04 -8.48 -8.52
N ASN A 21 4.55 -7.26 -8.66
CA ASN A 21 5.96 -6.96 -8.40
C ASN A 21 6.31 -7.13 -6.91
N LEU A 22 5.44 -6.74 -5.98
CA LEU A 22 5.64 -7.00 -4.55
C LEU A 22 5.73 -8.51 -4.27
N HIS A 23 4.82 -9.31 -4.83
CA HIS A 23 4.84 -10.78 -4.69
C HIS A 23 6.09 -11.42 -5.29
N LEU A 24 6.59 -10.88 -6.40
CA LEU A 24 7.72 -11.46 -7.14
C LEU A 24 9.08 -10.98 -6.62
N GLN A 25 9.21 -9.72 -6.19
CA GLN A 25 10.49 -9.11 -5.82
C GLN A 25 10.76 -9.10 -4.31
N LYS A 26 9.73 -8.90 -3.46
CA LYS A 26 9.90 -8.74 -2.01
C LYS A 26 9.54 -9.98 -1.19
N GLY A 27 9.23 -11.09 -1.89
CA GLY A 27 8.87 -12.38 -1.30
C GLY A 27 7.41 -12.76 -1.55
N LYS A 28 7.08 -14.05 -1.37
CA LYS A 28 5.72 -14.57 -1.53
C LYS A 28 4.77 -13.86 -0.56
N LEU A 29 4.01 -12.89 -1.07
CA LEU A 29 2.80 -12.44 -0.39
C LEU A 29 1.91 -13.66 -0.13
N SER A 30 1.49 -13.82 1.10
CA SER A 30 0.41 -14.72 1.48
C SER A 30 -0.88 -14.34 0.74
N HIS A 31 -1.82 -15.28 0.69
CA HIS A 31 -3.14 -15.00 0.10
C HIS A 31 -3.84 -13.84 0.82
N GLU A 32 -3.64 -13.71 2.13
CA GLU A 32 -4.25 -12.67 2.96
C GLU A 32 -3.66 -11.28 2.64
N GLU A 33 -2.34 -11.18 2.49
CA GLU A 33 -1.68 -9.94 2.07
C GLU A 33 -2.10 -9.53 0.65
N MET A 34 -2.20 -10.49 -0.26
CA MET A 34 -2.66 -10.23 -1.63
C MET A 34 -4.12 -9.75 -1.64
N TYR A 35 -4.99 -10.35 -0.84
CA TYR A 35 -6.38 -9.94 -0.70
C TYR A 35 -6.51 -8.55 -0.06
N CYS A 36 -5.66 -8.23 0.92
CA CYS A 36 -5.59 -6.91 1.52
C CYS A 36 -5.23 -5.84 0.47
N LEU A 37 -4.22 -6.08 -0.37
CA LEU A 37 -3.82 -5.14 -1.41
C LEU A 37 -4.89 -4.98 -2.52
N LEU A 38 -5.61 -6.05 -2.84
CA LEU A 38 -6.78 -5.97 -3.73
C LEU A 38 -7.94 -5.19 -3.07
N SER A 39 -8.11 -5.30 -1.75
CA SER A 39 -9.12 -4.50 -1.02
C SER A 39 -8.76 -3.01 -1.02
N VAL A 40 -7.46 -2.67 -0.98
CA VAL A 40 -6.98 -1.28 -1.18
C VAL A 40 -7.33 -0.79 -2.60
N LEU A 41 -7.14 -1.63 -3.60
CA LEU A 41 -7.48 -1.33 -4.99
C LEU A 41 -8.96 -0.96 -5.10
N ASP A 42 -9.85 -1.79 -4.58
CA ASP A 42 -11.30 -1.53 -4.61
C ASP A 42 -11.65 -0.25 -3.85
N TYR A 43 -11.05 -0.04 -2.67
CA TYR A 43 -11.26 1.16 -1.86
C TYR A 43 -10.84 2.45 -2.59
N THR A 44 -9.70 2.42 -3.29
CA THR A 44 -9.18 3.54 -4.07
C THR A 44 -10.01 3.80 -5.34
N LEU A 45 -10.45 2.76 -6.04
CA LEU A 45 -11.24 2.86 -7.27
C LEU A 45 -12.70 3.29 -7.01
N MET A 46 -13.25 2.98 -5.83
CA MET A 46 -14.55 3.48 -5.38
C MET A 46 -14.56 5.00 -5.09
N GLY A 47 -13.43 5.70 -5.27
CA GLY A 47 -13.30 7.14 -5.00
C GLY A 47 -13.40 7.48 -3.51
N LYS A 48 -13.28 6.48 -2.63
CA LYS A 48 -13.36 6.64 -1.17
C LYS A 48 -12.00 6.89 -0.53
N SER A 49 -10.92 6.81 -1.31
CA SER A 49 -9.56 7.09 -0.84
C SER A 49 -8.91 8.18 -1.67
N ASP A 50 -8.31 9.12 -0.97
CA ASP A 50 -7.31 10.02 -1.49
C ASP A 50 -6.16 9.25 -2.17
N THR A 51 -5.62 9.78 -3.27
CA THR A 51 -4.43 9.28 -4.00
C THR A 51 -3.21 8.99 -3.11
N ASN A 52 -3.26 9.47 -1.87
CA ASN A 52 -2.25 9.36 -0.83
C ASN A 52 -1.97 7.92 -0.37
N PHE A 53 -2.95 7.01 -0.37
CA PHE A 53 -2.70 5.62 0.06
C PHE A 53 -1.87 4.86 -0.98
N ILE A 54 -2.17 5.06 -2.26
CA ILE A 54 -1.40 4.47 -3.36
C ILE A 54 0.02 5.04 -3.39
N ALA A 55 0.17 6.35 -3.19
CA ALA A 55 1.50 6.97 -3.12
C ALA A 55 2.34 6.35 -1.99
N LEU A 56 1.74 6.13 -0.82
CA LEU A 56 2.40 5.50 0.31
C LEU A 56 2.80 4.04 0.04
N LEU A 57 1.92 3.25 -0.58
CA LEU A 57 2.27 1.88 -0.97
C LEU A 57 3.43 1.85 -1.96
N ARG A 58 3.46 2.77 -2.93
CA ARG A 58 4.58 2.90 -3.88
C ARG A 58 5.89 3.27 -3.19
N GLU A 59 5.83 4.20 -2.23
CA GLU A 59 6.96 4.56 -1.39
C GLU A 59 7.48 3.33 -0.63
N TRP A 60 6.60 2.61 0.07
CA TRP A 60 6.93 1.36 0.76
C TRP A 60 7.61 0.32 -0.15
N GLN A 61 7.09 0.13 -1.36
CA GLN A 61 7.68 -0.80 -2.32
C GLN A 61 9.10 -0.37 -2.73
N ALA A 62 9.29 0.92 -3.00
CA ALA A 62 10.58 1.47 -3.43
C ALA A 62 11.60 1.54 -2.29
N SER A 63 11.17 1.66 -1.04
CA SER A 63 12.04 1.70 0.12
C SER A 63 12.74 0.36 0.35
N GLU A 64 14.06 0.36 0.47
CA GLU A 64 14.78 -0.76 1.08
C GLU A 64 14.57 -0.68 2.60
N LEU A 65 13.74 -1.56 3.13
CA LEU A 65 13.41 -1.57 4.55
C LEU A 65 14.16 -2.68 5.27
N GLU A 66 14.55 -2.39 6.51
CA GLU A 66 14.96 -3.43 7.45
C GLU A 66 13.85 -4.50 7.57
N PRO A 67 14.20 -5.79 7.63
CA PRO A 67 13.22 -6.88 7.63
C PRO A 67 12.16 -6.74 8.73
N GLU A 68 12.56 -6.33 9.94
CA GLU A 68 11.65 -6.13 11.07
C GLU A 68 10.64 -5.01 10.79
N ILE A 69 11.10 -3.86 10.28
CA ILE A 69 10.24 -2.73 9.93
C ILE A 69 9.26 -3.13 8.83
N ASN A 70 9.73 -3.90 7.84
CA ASN A 70 8.88 -4.40 6.77
C ASN A 70 7.75 -5.31 7.28
N GLU A 71 8.04 -6.19 8.25
CA GLU A 71 7.01 -7.05 8.87
C GLU A 71 6.02 -6.25 9.71
N ILE A 72 6.46 -5.20 10.42
CA ILE A 72 5.56 -4.30 11.15
C ILE A 72 4.63 -3.55 10.18
N ILE A 73 5.15 -3.08 9.03
CA ILE A 73 4.34 -2.41 8.01
C ILE A 73 3.29 -3.37 7.44
N LYS A 74 3.67 -4.62 7.13
CA LYS A 74 2.71 -5.65 6.68
C LYS A 74 1.63 -5.91 7.71
N ALA A 75 1.99 -6.12 8.98
CA ALA A 75 1.02 -6.33 10.06
C ALA A 75 0.07 -5.12 10.19
N THR A 76 0.59 -3.91 10.05
CA THR A 76 -0.20 -2.67 10.07
C THR A 76 -1.18 -2.62 8.90
N LEU A 77 -0.73 -2.95 7.68
CA LEU A 77 -1.60 -3.05 6.50
C LEU A 77 -2.72 -4.08 6.69
N MET A 78 -2.40 -5.25 7.24
CA MET A 78 -3.37 -6.31 7.51
C MET A 78 -4.43 -5.91 8.55
N SER A 79 -4.11 -4.95 9.43
CA SER A 79 -5.04 -4.44 10.44
C SER A 79 -6.00 -3.35 9.91
N VAL A 80 -5.84 -2.91 8.67
CA VAL A 80 -6.63 -1.80 8.10
C VAL A 80 -8.08 -2.23 7.88
N ASP A 81 -8.99 -1.63 8.65
CA ASP A 81 -10.42 -1.69 8.34
C ASP A 81 -10.79 -0.67 7.25
N PHE A 82 -10.80 -1.12 5.98
CA PHE A 82 -11.19 -0.30 4.82
C PHE A 82 -12.64 0.18 4.83
N LYS A 83 -13.50 -0.34 5.73
CA LYS A 83 -14.87 0.17 5.91
C LYS A 83 -14.90 1.41 6.82
N LYS A 84 -13.81 1.70 7.53
CA LYS A 84 -13.69 2.84 8.46
C LYS A 84 -12.60 3.82 8.00
N PRO A 85 -12.96 5.00 7.45
CA PRO A 85 -11.98 5.97 6.99
C PRO A 85 -10.94 6.38 8.04
N ALA A 86 -11.34 6.51 9.31
CA ALA A 86 -10.43 6.80 10.42
C ALA A 86 -9.38 5.70 10.65
N SER A 87 -9.73 4.44 10.41
CA SER A 87 -8.79 3.32 10.47
C SER A 87 -7.76 3.43 9.36
N VAL A 88 -8.21 3.73 8.14
CA VAL A 88 -7.32 3.90 6.97
C VAL A 88 -6.32 5.03 7.22
N ILE A 89 -6.79 6.21 7.65
CA ILE A 89 -5.93 7.37 7.92
C ILE A 89 -4.89 7.05 9.00
N LYS A 90 -5.32 6.51 10.14
CA LYS A 90 -4.41 6.17 11.24
C LYS A 90 -3.33 5.20 10.81
N ASN A 91 -3.69 4.15 10.08
CA ASN A 91 -2.72 3.16 9.63
C ASN A 91 -1.76 3.71 8.58
N MET A 92 -2.22 4.61 7.69
CA MET A 92 -1.32 5.32 6.78
C MET A 92 -0.27 6.15 7.51
N GLU A 93 -0.65 6.85 8.58
CA GLU A 93 0.28 7.66 9.37
C GLU A 93 1.33 6.79 10.05
N ILE A 94 0.93 5.63 10.58
CA ILE A 94 1.85 4.65 11.18
C ILE A 94 2.85 4.16 10.14
N ILE A 95 2.38 3.73 8.96
CA ILE A 95 3.25 3.23 7.89
C ILE A 95 4.25 4.30 7.42
N ARG A 96 3.80 5.56 7.26
CA ARG A 96 4.71 6.68 6.94
C ARG A 96 5.77 6.89 8.01
N GLY A 97 5.38 6.83 9.29
CA GLY A 97 6.30 6.94 10.41
C GLY A 97 7.38 5.85 10.37
N LEU A 98 6.99 4.61 10.07
CA LEU A 98 7.90 3.47 9.98
C LEU A 98 8.88 3.59 8.81
N ILE A 99 8.41 4.04 7.63
CA ILE A 99 9.29 4.29 6.49
C ILE A 99 10.29 5.41 6.80
N ARG A 100 9.84 6.51 7.41
CA ARG A 100 10.73 7.61 7.78
C ARG A 100 11.77 7.16 8.81
N TYR A 101 11.34 6.44 9.84
CA TYR A 101 12.22 5.88 10.86
C TYR A 101 13.29 4.96 10.24
N ASN A 102 12.91 4.10 9.29
CA ASN A 102 13.87 3.27 8.56
C ASN A 102 14.93 4.11 7.82
N ASN A 103 14.53 5.20 7.18
CA ASN A 103 15.47 6.06 6.47
C ASN A 103 16.42 6.77 7.45
N GLU A 104 15.91 7.27 8.58
CA GLU A 104 16.72 7.89 9.65
C GLU A 104 17.75 6.91 10.24
N LEU A 105 17.40 5.63 10.37
CA LEU A 105 18.33 4.57 10.78
C LEU A 105 19.44 4.31 9.76
N LYS A 106 19.15 4.44 8.46
CA LYS A 106 20.13 4.23 7.39
C LYS A 106 21.10 5.39 7.22
N ASP A 107 20.67 6.59 7.59
CA ASP A 107 21.48 7.80 7.54
C ASP A 107 22.36 8.01 8.81
N SER A 108 22.25 7.11 9.80
CA SER A 108 23.03 7.10 11.06
C SER A 108 24.22 6.14 11.00
#